data_AF-A0A0X7JZJ5-F1
#
_entry.id   AF-A0A0X7JZJ5-F1
#
_cell.length_a   1.000
_cell.length_b   1.000
_cell.length_c   1.000
_cell.angle_alpha   90.00
_cell.angle_beta   90.00
_cell.angle_gamma   90.00
#
_symmetry.space_group_name_H-M   'P 1'
#
loop_
_entity.id
_entity.type
_entity.pdbx_description
1 polymer ?
#
loop_
_entity_poly.entity_id
_entity_poly.type
_entity_poly.pdbx_seq_one_letter_code
_entity_poly.pdbx_strand_id
1 'polypeptide(L)'
;MAHSEYLTMHPTPEKPTQGLKHTSFQALQQIAFSELEHAAFLKGLLKPFKGKGELMRFGDECSQLVSSLILLATEQVLAQAERYPFTLLPIRMTRQSTGAGTVFLRWSRMDRSKMGVDLWGDLLLDGRTPDSLVLDLLAMERQRVVVNMQISLVHSISRQAFLCASKIDNAEQIYQQRISQHPENNAAEV
;
A
#
# COMPACT_ATOMS: atom_id res chain seq x y z
N MET A 1 -47.54 18.75 -24.17
CA MET A 1 -46.90 18.40 -25.46
C MET A 1 -46.06 19.58 -25.89
N ALA A 2 -44.75 19.46 -25.78
CA ALA A 2 -43.79 20.41 -26.33
C ALA A 2 -42.68 19.56 -26.96
N HIS A 3 -42.61 19.59 -28.28
CA HIS A 3 -41.56 18.92 -29.05
C HIS A 3 -40.32 19.81 -29.05
N SER A 4 -39.23 19.32 -28.47
CA SER A 4 -37.89 19.90 -28.63
C SER A 4 -37.16 19.08 -29.69
N GLU A 5 -36.84 19.73 -30.80
CA GLU A 5 -36.05 19.20 -31.90
C GLU A 5 -34.62 18.90 -31.41
N TYR A 6 -34.21 17.63 -31.44
CA TYR A 6 -32.81 17.26 -31.28
C TYR A 6 -32.18 17.16 -32.67
N LEU A 7 -31.32 18.13 -32.97
CA LEU A 7 -30.42 18.13 -34.12
C LEU A 7 -29.52 16.89 -34.04
N THR A 8 -29.69 15.97 -34.99
CA THR A 8 -28.89 14.75 -35.11
C THR A 8 -27.55 15.10 -35.76
N MET A 9 -26.49 15.21 -34.95
CA MET A 9 -25.11 15.25 -35.43
C MET A 9 -24.60 13.82 -35.58
N HIS A 10 -24.37 13.40 -36.83
CA HIS A 10 -23.66 12.16 -37.14
C HIS A 10 -22.19 12.28 -36.70
N PRO A 11 -21.62 11.28 -35.99
CA PRO A 11 -20.19 11.25 -35.72
C PRO A 11 -19.45 10.74 -36.96
N THR A 12 -18.55 11.56 -37.49
CA THR A 12 -17.55 11.18 -38.49
C THR A 12 -16.61 10.13 -37.86
N PRO A 13 -16.25 9.03 -38.55
CA PRO A 13 -15.34 8.05 -38.00
C PRO A 13 -13.92 8.63 -37.97
N GLU A 14 -13.46 9.03 -36.79
CA GLU A 14 -12.05 9.34 -36.54
C GLU A 14 -11.21 8.09 -36.78
N LYS A 15 -10.22 8.21 -37.66
CA LYS A 15 -9.21 7.18 -37.92
C LYS A 15 -8.45 6.89 -36.62
N PRO A 16 -8.15 5.62 -36.30
CA PRO A 16 -7.28 5.31 -35.17
C PRO A 16 -5.85 5.74 -35.54
N THR A 17 -5.39 6.86 -34.97
CA THR A 17 -3.96 7.20 -34.90
C THR A 17 -3.30 6.23 -33.91
N GLN A 18 -3.02 5.02 -34.38
CA GLN A 18 -2.10 4.07 -33.78
C GLN A 18 -0.68 4.61 -33.89
N GLY A 19 -0.33 5.55 -33.03
CA GLY A 19 1.05 5.76 -32.61
C GLY A 19 1.24 5.00 -31.32
N LEU A 20 2.05 3.92 -31.32
CA LEU A 20 2.51 3.28 -30.10
C LEU A 20 3.28 4.32 -29.28
N LYS A 21 2.60 5.01 -28.36
CA LYS A 21 3.25 5.86 -27.35
C LYS A 21 4.09 4.93 -26.49
N HIS A 22 5.40 4.98 -26.66
CA HIS A 22 6.32 4.25 -25.80
C HIS A 22 6.23 4.86 -24.39
N THR A 23 5.57 4.16 -23.46
CA THR A 23 5.48 4.60 -22.06
C THR A 23 6.79 4.30 -21.35
N SER A 24 7.38 5.32 -20.74
CA SER A 24 8.63 5.16 -19.97
C SER A 24 8.38 4.56 -18.59
N PHE A 25 7.14 4.66 -18.08
CA PHE A 25 6.73 4.00 -16.85
C PHE A 25 5.81 2.82 -17.15
N GLN A 26 6.06 1.70 -16.49
CA GLN A 26 5.24 0.49 -16.54
C GLN A 26 4.58 0.30 -15.17
N ALA A 27 3.26 0.48 -15.11
CA ALA A 27 2.49 0.30 -13.88
C ALA A 27 2.55 -1.17 -13.42
N LEU A 28 2.46 -1.38 -12.10
CA LEU A 28 2.51 -2.73 -11.54
C LEU A 28 1.27 -3.51 -12.01
N GLN A 29 1.52 -4.68 -12.60
CA GLN A 29 0.48 -5.61 -13.01
C GLN A 29 0.26 -6.67 -11.94
N GLN A 30 -0.83 -7.44 -12.06
CA GLN A 30 -1.19 -8.50 -11.10
C GLN A 30 -0.05 -9.50 -10.84
N ILE A 31 0.78 -9.78 -11.85
CA ILE A 31 1.95 -10.67 -11.73
C ILE A 31 2.99 -10.15 -10.73
N ALA A 32 3.14 -8.83 -10.59
CA ALA A 32 4.04 -8.25 -9.60
C ALA A 32 3.56 -8.50 -8.15
N PHE A 33 2.27 -8.83 -7.99
CA PHE A 33 1.65 -9.18 -6.71
C PHE A 33 1.48 -10.69 -6.53
N SER A 34 1.73 -11.53 -7.53
CA SER A 34 1.58 -12.99 -7.36
C SER A 34 2.69 -13.61 -6.53
N GLU A 35 3.85 -12.97 -6.47
CA GLU A 35 4.95 -13.34 -5.56
C GLU A 35 4.68 -12.91 -4.12
N LEU A 36 3.71 -12.02 -3.90
CA LEU A 36 3.27 -11.63 -2.57
C LEU A 36 2.21 -12.64 -2.07
N GLU A 37 2.40 -13.17 -0.87
CA GLU A 37 1.53 -14.21 -0.28
C GLU A 37 0.14 -13.69 0.18
N HIS A 38 -0.58 -12.97 -0.68
CA HIS A 38 -1.86 -12.32 -0.34
C HIS A 38 -3.06 -13.28 -0.24
N ALA A 39 -3.03 -14.44 -0.90
CA ALA A 39 -4.18 -15.35 -0.95
C ALA A 39 -4.47 -16.01 0.42
N ALA A 40 -3.45 -16.23 1.23
CA ALA A 40 -3.60 -16.72 2.60
C ALA A 40 -3.94 -15.59 3.59
N PHE A 41 -3.49 -14.36 3.32
CA PHE A 41 -3.68 -13.20 4.19
C PHE A 41 -5.15 -12.89 4.50
N LEU A 42 -6.01 -12.78 3.48
CA LEU A 42 -7.43 -12.45 3.69
C LEU A 42 -8.20 -13.57 4.42
N LYS A 43 -7.83 -14.82 4.19
CA LYS A 43 -8.39 -15.97 4.93
C LYS A 43 -7.89 -15.99 6.37
N GLY A 44 -6.64 -15.61 6.60
CA GLY A 44 -6.03 -15.49 7.92
C GLY A 44 -6.65 -14.38 8.77
N LEU A 45 -7.13 -13.30 8.14
CA LEU A 45 -7.67 -12.12 8.82
C LEU A 45 -8.97 -12.39 9.61
N LEU A 46 -9.88 -13.21 9.07
CA LEU A 46 -11.24 -13.40 9.63
C LEU A 46 -11.48 -14.80 10.21
N LYS A 47 -10.42 -15.50 10.63
CA LYS A 47 -10.53 -16.82 11.28
C LYS A 47 -10.76 -16.69 12.79
N PRO A 48 -11.34 -17.70 13.46
CA PRO A 48 -11.42 -17.73 14.91
C PRO A 48 -10.03 -17.96 15.51
N PHE A 49 -9.35 -16.90 15.92
CA PHE A 49 -8.06 -16.97 16.60
C PHE A 49 -8.23 -17.66 17.96
N LYS A 50 -7.45 -18.72 18.21
CA LYS A 50 -7.58 -19.56 19.41
C LYS A 50 -6.78 -19.05 20.62
N GLY A 51 -5.88 -18.09 20.43
CA GLY A 51 -5.08 -17.54 21.52
C GLY A 51 -3.89 -16.71 21.04
N LYS A 52 -3.05 -16.31 21.99
CA LYS A 52 -1.86 -15.45 21.78
C LYS A 52 -0.96 -15.92 20.63
N GLY A 53 -0.63 -17.21 20.61
CA GLY A 53 0.32 -17.76 19.63
C GLY A 53 -0.14 -17.62 18.17
N GLU A 54 -1.43 -17.78 17.91
CA GLU A 54 -1.98 -17.59 16.56
C GLU A 54 -2.00 -16.13 16.12
N LEU A 55 -2.25 -15.20 17.05
CA LEU A 55 -2.18 -13.76 16.78
C LEU A 55 -0.74 -13.28 16.55
N MET A 56 0.22 -13.79 17.31
CA MET A 56 1.64 -13.47 17.10
C MET A 56 2.08 -13.90 15.70
N ARG A 57 1.80 -15.16 15.33
CA ARG A 57 2.13 -15.67 14.00
C ARG A 57 1.48 -14.85 12.88
N PHE A 58 0.21 -14.49 13.05
CA PHE A 58 -0.47 -13.63 12.08
C PHE A 58 0.15 -12.23 12.00
N GLY A 59 0.56 -11.65 13.13
CA GLY A 59 1.32 -10.39 13.16
C GLY A 59 2.67 -10.50 12.45
N ASP A 60 3.39 -11.61 12.61
CA ASP A 60 4.64 -11.89 11.92
C ASP A 60 4.43 -12.03 10.40
N GLU A 61 3.43 -12.80 9.97
CA GLU A 61 3.02 -12.94 8.56
C GLU A 61 2.70 -11.56 7.93
N CYS A 62 1.94 -10.72 8.65
CA CYS A 62 1.66 -9.35 8.20
C CYS A 62 2.94 -8.51 8.10
N SER A 63 3.88 -8.64 9.04
CA SER A 63 5.13 -7.88 9.04
C SER A 63 6.07 -8.28 7.90
N GLN A 64 6.12 -9.57 7.57
CA GLN A 64 6.81 -10.07 6.39
C GLN A 64 6.16 -9.50 5.12
N LEU A 65 4.83 -9.50 5.05
CA LEU A 65 4.11 -8.94 3.91
C LEU A 65 4.35 -7.42 3.73
N VAL A 66 4.43 -6.65 4.82
CA VAL A 66 4.86 -5.24 4.78
C VAL A 66 6.25 -5.11 4.15
N SER A 67 7.20 -5.96 4.56
CA SER A 67 8.56 -5.93 4.04
C SER A 67 8.60 -6.24 2.54
N SER A 68 7.83 -7.24 2.08
CA SER A 68 7.70 -7.57 0.67
C SER A 68 7.04 -6.45 -0.14
N LEU A 69 6.02 -5.77 0.41
CA LEU A 69 5.41 -4.60 -0.23
C LEU A 69 6.38 -3.41 -0.35
N ILE A 70 7.21 -3.17 0.68
CA ILE A 70 8.25 -2.13 0.64
C ILE A 70 9.30 -2.46 -0.44
N LEU A 71 9.70 -3.73 -0.53
CA LEU A 71 10.62 -4.19 -1.57
C LEU A 71 10.00 -3.99 -2.96
N LEU A 72 8.75 -4.42 -3.16
CA LEU A 72 8.03 -4.21 -4.42
C LEU A 72 7.97 -2.72 -4.81
N ALA A 73 7.62 -1.85 -3.86
CA ALA A 73 7.59 -0.41 -4.08
C ALA A 73 8.97 0.14 -4.49
N THR A 74 10.03 -0.33 -3.86
CA THR A 74 11.40 0.17 -4.11
C THR A 74 11.95 -0.35 -5.43
N GLU A 75 11.86 -1.66 -5.66
CA GLU A 75 12.50 -2.32 -6.81
C GLU A 75 11.71 -2.17 -8.11
N GLN A 76 10.38 -1.99 -8.04
CA GLN A 76 9.55 -1.94 -9.24
C GLN A 76 8.95 -0.55 -9.51
N VAL A 77 8.74 0.30 -8.49
CA VAL A 77 8.19 1.66 -8.70
C VAL A 77 9.29 2.69 -8.65
N LEU A 78 10.05 2.75 -7.55
CA LEU A 78 11.11 3.74 -7.38
C LEU A 78 12.25 3.52 -8.38
N ALA A 79 12.66 2.28 -8.62
CA ALA A 79 13.72 1.98 -9.60
C ALA A 79 13.36 2.47 -11.02
N GLN A 80 12.09 2.52 -11.40
CA GLN A 80 11.66 3.13 -12.66
C GLN A 80 11.72 4.66 -12.60
N ALA A 81 11.25 5.26 -11.50
CA ALA A 81 11.30 6.70 -11.26
C ALA A 81 12.73 7.28 -11.26
N GLU A 82 13.73 6.45 -11.01
CA GLU A 82 15.15 6.79 -11.00
C GLU A 82 15.83 6.65 -12.36
N ARG A 83 15.09 6.28 -13.43
CA ARG A 83 15.61 6.14 -14.80
C ARG A 83 15.28 7.33 -15.69
N TYR A 84 15.97 7.43 -16.82
CA TYR A 84 15.57 8.35 -17.90
C TYR A 84 14.17 7.99 -18.42
N PRO A 85 13.31 8.96 -18.76
CA PRO A 85 13.52 10.41 -18.76
C PRO A 85 13.20 11.09 -17.43
N PHE A 86 12.69 10.36 -16.43
CA PHE A 86 12.31 10.91 -15.13
C PHE A 86 13.49 11.53 -14.36
N THR A 87 14.72 11.15 -14.73
CA THR A 87 15.94 11.76 -14.20
C THR A 87 16.15 13.22 -14.54
N LEU A 88 15.46 13.73 -15.56
CA LEU A 88 15.55 15.13 -15.96
C LEU A 88 14.57 16.03 -15.19
N LEU A 89 13.66 15.46 -14.41
CA LEU A 89 12.64 16.21 -13.68
C LEU A 89 13.24 16.98 -12.50
N PRO A 90 12.70 18.17 -12.17
CA PRO A 90 13.18 18.98 -11.03
C PRO A 90 12.80 18.38 -9.66
N ILE A 91 11.99 17.33 -9.66
CA ILE A 91 11.53 16.61 -8.47
C ILE A 91 11.79 15.11 -8.65
N ARG A 92 11.80 14.38 -7.54
CA ARG A 92 12.03 12.93 -7.50
C ARG A 92 11.00 12.24 -6.65
N MET A 93 10.72 10.99 -7.01
CA MET A 93 10.19 10.04 -6.05
C MET A 93 11.34 9.57 -5.16
N THR A 94 11.13 9.53 -3.85
CA THR A 94 12.13 9.12 -2.86
C THR A 94 11.51 8.24 -1.79
N ARG A 95 12.37 7.55 -1.04
CA ARG A 95 11.98 6.77 0.15
C ARG A 95 11.84 7.70 1.35
N GLN A 96 10.79 7.51 2.13
CA GLN A 96 10.60 8.12 3.44
C GLN A 96 10.43 7.01 4.49
N SER A 97 11.47 6.78 5.29
CA SER A 97 11.39 5.90 6.45
C SER A 97 10.63 6.56 7.60
N THR A 98 9.86 5.77 8.35
CA THR A 98 9.19 6.22 9.57
C THR A 98 9.80 5.57 10.80
N GLY A 99 9.58 6.15 11.99
CA GLY A 99 9.99 5.55 13.25
C GLY A 99 9.29 4.22 13.59
N ALA A 100 8.26 3.83 12.83
CA ALA A 100 7.54 2.57 13.00
C ALA A 100 8.04 1.44 12.08
N GLY A 101 9.19 1.63 11.43
CA GLY A 101 9.81 0.62 10.56
C GLY A 101 9.21 0.51 9.16
N THR A 102 8.29 1.38 8.78
CA THR A 102 7.74 1.43 7.42
C THR A 102 8.52 2.39 6.54
N VAL A 103 8.50 2.12 5.23
CA VAL A 103 9.06 3.00 4.20
C VAL A 103 7.96 3.32 3.20
N PHE A 104 7.77 4.60 2.91
CA PHE A 104 6.81 5.09 1.93
C PHE A 104 7.51 5.77 0.77
N LEU A 105 6.87 5.77 -0.40
CA LEU A 105 7.30 6.57 -1.55
C LEU A 105 6.71 7.97 -1.47
N ARG A 106 7.53 8.99 -1.73
CA ARG A 106 7.13 10.40 -1.63
C ARG A 106 7.78 11.26 -2.71
N TRP A 107 7.06 12.26 -3.20
CA TRP A 107 7.63 13.30 -4.05
C TRP A 107 8.44 14.29 -3.22
N SER A 108 9.65 14.61 -3.68
CA SER A 108 10.60 15.50 -3.03
C SER A 108 11.33 16.34 -4.08
N ARG A 109 11.68 17.57 -3.74
CA ARG A 109 12.74 18.28 -4.45
C ARG A 109 14.08 17.59 -4.22
N MET A 110 15.01 17.77 -5.16
CA MET A 110 16.38 17.22 -5.08
C MET A 110 17.13 17.72 -3.86
N ASP A 111 16.95 19.00 -3.53
CA ASP A 111 17.54 19.68 -2.36
C ASP A 111 16.81 19.35 -1.05
N ARG A 112 15.75 18.54 -1.10
CA ARG A 112 14.89 18.16 0.03
C ARG A 112 14.20 19.34 0.74
N SER A 113 14.15 20.52 0.11
CA SER A 113 13.53 21.73 0.68
C SER A 113 12.01 21.64 0.78
N LYS A 114 11.37 20.91 -0.14
CA LYS A 114 9.92 20.67 -0.18
C LYS A 114 9.65 19.21 -0.50
N MET A 115 8.59 18.67 0.09
CA MET A 115 8.09 17.33 -0.17
C MET A 115 6.57 17.31 -0.16
N GLY A 116 5.96 16.45 -0.98
CA GLY A 116 4.50 16.31 -1.04
C GLY A 116 3.97 16.23 -2.47
N VAL A 117 2.72 15.80 -2.60
CA VAL A 117 2.05 15.60 -3.90
C VAL A 117 1.88 16.89 -4.70
N ASP A 118 1.83 18.05 -4.04
CA ASP A 118 1.75 19.36 -4.72
C ASP A 118 2.91 19.57 -5.70
N LEU A 119 4.11 19.05 -5.39
CA LEU A 119 5.24 19.09 -6.32
C LEU A 119 4.96 18.38 -7.64
N TRP A 120 4.31 17.22 -7.57
CA TRP A 120 3.88 16.47 -8.74
C TRP A 120 2.76 17.20 -9.48
N GLY A 121 1.82 17.82 -8.75
CA GLY A 121 0.76 18.65 -9.35
C GLY A 121 1.31 19.85 -10.10
N ASP A 122 2.22 20.61 -9.47
CA ASP A 122 2.93 21.75 -10.08
C ASP A 122 3.67 21.31 -11.35
N LEU A 123 4.35 20.15 -11.31
CA LEU A 123 5.04 19.59 -12.47
C LEU A 123 4.06 19.23 -13.59
N LEU A 124 2.94 18.57 -13.28
CA LEU A 124 1.98 18.12 -14.28
C LEU A 124 1.26 19.28 -14.97
N LEU A 125 1.04 20.39 -14.26
CA LEU A 125 0.36 21.58 -14.76
C LEU A 125 1.30 22.58 -15.46
N ASP A 126 2.61 22.44 -15.31
CA ASP A 126 3.59 23.27 -16.02
C ASP A 126 3.56 22.96 -17.51
N GLY A 127 3.24 23.96 -18.34
CA GLY A 127 3.19 23.80 -19.81
C GLY A 127 4.53 23.45 -20.46
N ARG A 128 5.65 23.47 -19.71
CA ARG A 128 6.95 22.98 -20.16
C ARG A 128 7.11 21.46 -19.99
N THR A 129 6.23 20.81 -19.22
CA THR A 129 6.23 19.35 -19.07
C THR A 129 5.76 18.72 -20.38
N PRO A 130 6.55 17.84 -21.01
CA PRO A 130 6.15 17.20 -22.26
C PRO A 130 4.89 16.34 -22.10
N ASP A 131 3.93 16.49 -23.02
CA ASP A 131 2.68 15.70 -23.05
C ASP A 131 2.92 14.18 -23.04
N SER A 132 4.06 13.73 -23.57
CA SER A 132 4.46 12.33 -23.54
C SER A 132 4.67 11.79 -22.12
N LEU A 133 5.06 12.64 -21.15
CA LEU A 133 5.32 12.25 -19.77
C LEU A 133 4.10 12.35 -18.87
N VAL A 134 3.06 13.10 -19.27
CA VAL A 134 1.87 13.35 -18.43
C VAL A 134 1.19 12.04 -18.00
N LEU A 135 1.04 11.09 -18.94
CA LEU A 135 0.45 9.78 -18.65
C LEU A 135 1.32 8.94 -17.71
N ASP A 136 2.64 8.93 -17.93
CA ASP A 136 3.58 8.20 -17.08
C ASP A 136 3.60 8.77 -15.65
N LEU A 137 3.64 10.10 -15.51
CA LEU A 137 3.59 10.79 -14.22
C LEU A 137 2.29 10.51 -13.47
N LEU A 138 1.16 10.46 -14.16
CA LEU A 138 -0.12 10.06 -13.57
C LEU A 138 -0.10 8.62 -13.09
N ALA A 139 0.44 7.70 -13.89
CA ALA A 139 0.57 6.29 -13.53
C ALA A 139 1.48 6.10 -12.31
N MET A 140 2.61 6.82 -12.25
CA MET A 140 3.50 6.83 -11.10
C MET A 140 2.81 7.31 -9.83
N GLU A 141 2.05 8.40 -9.88
CA GLU A 141 1.34 8.91 -8.70
C GLU A 141 0.26 7.94 -8.22
N ARG A 142 -0.52 7.36 -9.14
CA ARG A 142 -1.48 6.30 -8.79
C ARG A 142 -0.80 5.13 -8.11
N GLN A 143 0.33 4.67 -8.65
CA GLN A 143 1.06 3.53 -8.09
C GLN A 143 1.61 3.86 -6.70
N ARG A 144 2.17 5.07 -6.51
CA ARG A 144 2.65 5.57 -5.22
C ARG A 144 1.56 5.58 -4.17
N VAL A 145 0.38 6.12 -4.51
CA VAL A 145 -0.78 6.19 -3.61
C VAL A 145 -1.23 4.79 -3.19
N VAL A 146 -1.42 3.89 -4.15
CA VAL A 146 -1.94 2.54 -3.88
C VAL A 146 -0.95 1.72 -3.06
N VAL A 147 0.34 1.69 -3.43
CA VAL A 147 1.34 0.88 -2.71
C VAL A 147 1.57 1.40 -1.29
N ASN A 148 1.59 2.72 -1.09
CA ASN A 148 1.69 3.29 0.24
C ASN A 148 0.47 2.94 1.09
N MET A 149 -0.74 2.98 0.52
CA MET A 149 -1.97 2.56 1.20
C MET A 149 -1.90 1.08 1.61
N GLN A 150 -1.45 0.18 0.73
CA GLN A 150 -1.27 -1.23 1.05
C GLN A 150 -0.27 -1.43 2.20
N ILE A 151 0.89 -0.75 2.16
CA ILE A 151 1.88 -0.78 3.25
C ILE A 151 1.25 -0.31 4.57
N SER A 152 0.51 0.82 4.56
CA SER A 152 -0.13 1.36 5.76
C SER A 152 -1.18 0.41 6.36
N LEU A 153 -2.01 -0.21 5.52
CA LEU A 153 -3.06 -1.13 5.97
C LEU A 153 -2.47 -2.39 6.59
N VAL A 154 -1.53 -3.05 5.90
CA VAL A 154 -0.93 -4.30 6.40
C VAL A 154 -0.10 -4.04 7.66
N HIS A 155 0.61 -2.91 7.73
CA HIS A 155 1.32 -2.50 8.95
C HIS A 155 0.38 -2.29 10.13
N SER A 156 -0.77 -1.64 9.90
CA SER A 156 -1.77 -1.42 10.95
C SER A 156 -2.34 -2.74 11.47
N ILE A 157 -2.59 -3.71 10.57
CA ILE A 157 -3.06 -5.05 10.93
C ILE A 157 -2.00 -5.81 11.74
N SER A 158 -0.74 -5.79 11.31
CA SER A 158 0.39 -6.38 12.06
C SER A 158 0.45 -5.85 13.50
N ARG A 159 0.46 -4.51 13.65
CA ARG A 159 0.47 -3.86 14.96
C ARG A 159 -0.72 -4.28 15.82
N GLN A 160 -1.91 -4.32 15.22
CA GLN A 160 -3.12 -4.71 15.95
C GLN A 160 -3.07 -6.17 16.41
N ALA A 161 -2.53 -7.08 15.59
CA ALA A 161 -2.36 -8.48 15.95
C ALA A 161 -1.46 -8.65 17.19
N PHE A 162 -0.31 -7.96 17.22
CA PHE A 162 0.59 -7.98 18.39
C PHE A 162 -0.05 -7.35 19.63
N LEU A 163 -0.73 -6.21 19.50
CA LEU A 163 -1.45 -5.59 20.62
C LEU A 163 -2.53 -6.52 21.19
N CYS A 164 -3.28 -7.20 20.34
CA CYS A 164 -4.26 -8.18 20.77
C CYS A 164 -3.61 -9.41 21.41
N ALA A 165 -2.48 -9.89 20.90
CA ALA A 165 -1.72 -10.97 21.53
C ALA A 165 -1.31 -10.62 22.96
N SER A 166 -0.81 -9.40 23.20
CA SER A 166 -0.49 -8.91 24.55
C SER A 166 -1.72 -8.81 25.45
N LYS A 167 -2.87 -8.40 24.92
CA LYS A 167 -4.12 -8.34 25.68
C LYS A 167 -4.62 -9.73 26.09
N ILE A 168 -4.54 -10.71 25.19
CA ILE A 168 -4.89 -12.10 25.50
C ILE A 168 -3.94 -12.67 26.56
N ASP A 169 -2.63 -12.45 26.42
CA ASP A 169 -1.63 -12.88 27.40
C ASP A 169 -1.92 -12.34 28.81
N ASN A 170 -2.27 -11.05 28.90
CA ASN A 170 -2.66 -10.44 30.17
C ASN A 170 -3.93 -11.07 30.75
N ALA A 171 -4.95 -11.32 29.92
CA ALA A 171 -6.18 -11.98 30.36
C ALA A 171 -5.92 -13.41 30.89
N GLU A 172 -5.07 -14.17 30.19
CA GLU A 172 -4.65 -15.51 30.61
C GLU A 172 -3.87 -15.46 31.93
N GLN A 173 -2.96 -14.50 32.12
CA GLN A 173 -2.23 -14.30 33.37
C GLN A 173 -3.16 -13.99 34.56
N ILE A 174 -4.13 -13.10 34.38
CA ILE A 174 -5.12 -12.78 35.41
C ILE A 174 -5.94 -14.04 35.79
N TYR A 175 -6.34 -14.84 34.80
CA TYR A 175 -7.02 -16.11 35.05
C TYR A 175 -6.13 -17.08 35.85
N GLN A 176 -4.87 -17.26 35.45
CA GLN A 176 -3.93 -18.14 36.16
C GLN A 176 -3.68 -17.68 37.60
N GLN A 177 -3.59 -16.37 37.84
CA GLN A 177 -3.47 -15.81 39.19
C GLN A 177 -4.70 -16.16 40.04
N ARG A 178 -5.91 -16.03 39.50
CA ARG A 178 -7.15 -16.35 40.22
C ARG A 178 -7.22 -17.82 40.65
N ILE A 179 -6.89 -18.74 39.73
CA ILE A 179 -6.89 -20.18 39.99
C ILE A 179 -5.79 -20.54 41.00
N SER A 180 -4.59 -19.97 40.85
CA SER A 180 -3.46 -20.21 41.76
C SER A 180 -3.70 -19.68 43.19
N GLN A 181 -4.56 -18.67 43.36
CA GLN A 181 -4.97 -18.14 44.67
C GLN A 181 -6.05 -19.00 45.35
N HIS A 182 -6.69 -19.93 44.63
CA HIS A 182 -7.70 -20.86 45.18
C HIS A 182 -7.36 -22.32 44.81
N PRO A 183 -6.25 -22.90 45.32
CA PRO A 183 -5.81 -24.23 44.89
C PRO A 183 -6.76 -25.38 45.27
N GLU A 184 -7.68 -25.21 46.23
CA GLU A 184 -8.33 -26.33 46.92
C GLU A 184 -9.81 -26.05 47.24
N ASN A 185 -10.69 -26.90 46.73
CA ASN A 185 -11.91 -27.35 47.42
C ASN A 185 -12.39 -28.75 46.95
N ASN A 186 -11.57 -29.53 46.22
CA ASN A 186 -11.97 -30.81 45.63
C ASN A 186 -11.14 -32.04 46.10
N ALA A 187 -10.31 -31.91 47.14
CA ALA A 187 -9.55 -33.03 47.71
C ALA A 187 -10.05 -33.49 49.10
N ALA A 188 -11.26 -33.08 49.49
CA ALA A 188 -11.88 -33.46 50.77
C ALA A 188 -13.32 -33.96 50.56
N GLU A 189 -13.52 -34.98 49.73
CA GLU A 189 -14.68 -35.87 49.75
C GLU A 189 -14.42 -37.02 48.75
N VAL A 190 -13.83 -38.14 49.23
CA VAL A 190 -14.14 -39.57 49.00
C VAL A 190 -13.07 -40.42 49.68
#